data_AF-A0A0N4XSJ8-F1
#
_entry.id   AF-A0A0N4XSJ8-F1
#
_cell.length_a   1.000
_cell.length_b   1.000
_cell.length_c   1.000
_cell.angle_alpha   90.00
_cell.angle_beta   90.00
_cell.angle_gamma   90.00
#
_symmetry.space_group_name_H-M   'P 1'
#
loop_
_entity.id
_entity.type
_entity.pdbx_description
1 polymer ?
#
loop_
_entity_poly.entity_id
_entity_poly.type
_entity_poly.pdbx_seq_one_letter_code
_entity_poly.pdbx_strand_id
1 'polypeptide(L)'
;MLFKKNISDAEISANPEKRTVISDRPGVKALIMGNNLRSSQILVGLNDENPAYHNVYVYDLMIDSMKLLLKNNRFPMFVADNDLNIRLASEQQPDGSLMYYRYGLRKRI
;
A
#
# COMPACT_ATOMS: atom_id res chain seq x y z
N MET A 1 13.14 -18.87 3.24
CA MET A 1 13.58 -17.68 2.50
C MET A 1 12.43 -17.28 1.57
N LEU A 2 11.94 -16.04 1.65
CA LEU A 2 10.79 -15.58 0.87
C LEU A 2 11.29 -15.14 -0.51
N PHE A 3 11.07 -15.95 -1.54
CA PHE A 3 11.39 -15.60 -2.92
C PHE A 3 10.14 -15.16 -3.68
N LYS A 4 10.34 -14.22 -4.61
CA LYS A 4 9.30 -13.68 -5.49
C LYS A 4 8.89 -14.78 -6.49
N LYS A 5 7.63 -15.21 -6.45
CA LYS A 5 7.14 -16.45 -7.08
C LYS A 5 7.25 -16.54 -8.62
N ASN A 6 7.55 -15.46 -9.34
CA ASN A 6 7.66 -15.50 -10.81
C ASN A 6 8.89 -14.76 -11.39
N ILE A 7 9.96 -14.52 -10.62
CA ILE A 7 11.25 -14.18 -11.25
C ILE A 7 11.76 -15.48 -11.91
N SER A 8 12.32 -15.39 -13.12
CA SER A 8 12.93 -16.58 -13.74
C SER A 8 14.00 -17.18 -12.84
N ASP A 9 14.17 -18.50 -12.80
CA ASP A 9 15.25 -19.13 -12.01
C ASP A 9 16.62 -18.52 -12.35
N ALA A 10 16.81 -18.06 -13.59
CA ALA A 10 18.01 -17.35 -14.04
C ALA A 10 18.19 -15.99 -13.37
N GLU A 11 17.15 -15.16 -13.26
CA GLU A 11 17.21 -13.85 -12.60
C GLU A 11 17.29 -13.99 -11.06
N ILE A 12 16.62 -14.98 -10.46
CA ILE A 12 16.80 -15.31 -9.03
C ILE A 12 18.23 -15.76 -8.78
N SER A 13 18.78 -16.61 -9.65
CA SER A 13 20.16 -17.08 -9.52
C SER A 13 21.16 -15.94 -9.75
N ALA A 14 20.85 -15.00 -10.65
CA ALA A 14 21.73 -13.88 -10.97
C ALA A 14 21.78 -12.85 -9.85
N ASN A 15 20.65 -12.55 -9.20
CA ASN A 15 20.62 -11.64 -8.04
C ASN A 15 19.43 -11.92 -7.11
N PRO A 16 19.54 -12.91 -6.23
CA PRO A 16 18.44 -13.31 -5.33
C PRO A 16 18.13 -12.23 -4.29
N GLU A 17 19.02 -11.26 -4.11
CA GLU A 17 18.89 -10.15 -3.17
C GLU A 17 18.56 -8.82 -3.85
N LYS A 18 18.16 -8.82 -5.14
CA LYS A 18 17.81 -7.58 -5.85
C LYS A 18 16.81 -6.78 -5.03
N ARG A 19 17.24 -5.60 -4.57
CA ARG A 19 16.41 -4.66 -3.81
C ARG A 19 15.89 -3.59 -4.76
N THR A 20 14.59 -3.38 -4.77
CA THR A 20 13.98 -2.25 -5.47
C THR A 20 13.65 -1.17 -4.45
N VAL A 21 14.17 0.03 -4.67
CA VAL A 21 13.82 1.21 -3.86
C VAL A 21 12.50 1.78 -4.37
N ILE A 22 11.48 1.79 -3.52
CA ILE A 22 10.15 2.35 -3.88
C ILE A 22 10.05 3.85 -3.56
N SER A 23 10.91 4.38 -2.68
CA SER A 23 11.12 5.82 -2.49
C SER A 23 12.46 6.05 -1.78
N ASP A 24 13.20 7.06 -2.24
CA ASP A 24 14.48 7.54 -1.68
C ASP A 24 14.36 8.93 -1.04
N ARG A 25 13.14 9.50 -1.04
CA ARG A 25 12.88 10.85 -0.54
C ARG A 25 13.09 10.92 0.98
N PRO A 26 13.87 11.87 1.50
CA PRO A 26 14.07 12.04 2.94
C PRO A 26 12.75 12.22 3.69
N GLY A 27 12.59 11.51 4.81
CA GLY A 27 11.42 11.61 5.68
C GLY A 27 10.18 10.85 5.22
N VAL A 28 10.18 10.30 3.99
CA VAL A 28 9.10 9.44 3.51
C VAL A 28 9.22 8.07 4.17
N LYS A 29 8.11 7.62 4.74
CA LYS A 29 7.91 6.32 5.37
C LYS A 29 6.95 5.50 4.51
N ALA A 30 7.22 4.20 4.48
CA ALA A 30 6.38 3.23 3.80
C ALA A 30 5.82 2.22 4.79
N LEU A 31 4.60 1.74 4.51
CA LEU A 31 4.00 0.62 5.24
C LEU A 31 3.24 -0.29 4.29
N ILE A 32 3.28 -1.60 4.55
CA ILE A 32 2.47 -2.57 3.81
C ILE A 32 1.04 -2.52 4.38
N MET A 33 0.09 -2.10 3.56
CA MET A 33 -1.32 -1.97 3.93
C MET A 33 -2.13 -3.23 3.61
N GLY A 34 -1.65 -4.07 2.69
CA GLY A 34 -2.35 -5.29 2.30
C GLY A 34 -1.56 -6.16 1.36
N ASN A 35 -1.68 -7.48 1.54
CA ASN A 35 -1.15 -8.49 0.64
C ASN A 35 -2.15 -9.65 0.61
N ASN A 36 -2.74 -9.92 -0.55
CA ASN A 36 -3.74 -10.98 -0.68
C ASN A 36 -3.14 -12.37 -0.84
N LEU A 37 -1.81 -12.48 -0.98
CA LEU A 37 -1.05 -13.71 -1.19
C LEU A 37 -1.42 -14.50 -2.47
N ARG A 38 -2.31 -13.94 -3.30
CA ARG A 38 -2.85 -14.57 -4.53
C ARG A 38 -2.36 -13.89 -5.81
N SER A 39 -1.87 -12.66 -5.72
CA SER A 39 -1.42 -11.84 -6.85
C SER A 39 -0.05 -11.23 -6.61
N SER A 40 0.56 -10.65 -7.67
CA SER A 40 1.79 -9.84 -7.57
C SER A 40 1.57 -8.48 -6.90
N GLN A 41 0.34 -8.08 -6.67
CA GLN A 41 0.01 -6.75 -6.19
C GLN A 41 -0.07 -6.70 -4.67
N ILE A 42 0.50 -5.65 -4.10
CA ILE A 42 0.34 -5.28 -2.70
C ILE A 42 -0.15 -3.84 -2.58
N LEU A 43 -0.80 -3.52 -1.46
CA LEU A 43 -1.08 -2.14 -1.09
C LEU A 43 0.06 -1.59 -0.25
N VAL A 44 0.56 -0.43 -0.65
CA VAL A 44 1.62 0.30 0.05
C VAL A 44 1.09 1.67 0.43
N GLY A 45 1.29 2.06 1.68
CA GLY A 45 1.09 3.42 2.13
C GLY A 45 2.39 4.22 2.04
N LEU A 46 2.37 5.42 1.46
CA LEU A 46 3.48 6.38 1.53
C LEU A 46 2.98 7.74 2.05
N ASN A 47 3.68 8.34 3.02
CA ASN A 47 3.36 9.66 3.57
C ASN A 47 4.06 10.81 2.83
N ASP A 48 4.00 10.75 1.50
CA ASP A 48 4.92 11.46 0.63
C ASP A 48 4.49 12.87 0.21
N GLU A 49 3.26 13.24 0.54
CA GLU A 49 2.74 14.60 0.38
C GLU A 49 2.49 15.28 1.73
N ASN A 50 2.02 14.52 2.71
CA ASN A 50 1.79 14.99 4.07
C ASN A 50 2.37 13.95 5.05
N PRO A 51 3.34 14.31 5.91
CA PRO A 51 3.95 13.37 6.85
C PRO A 51 2.97 12.66 7.79
N ALA A 52 1.81 13.26 8.06
CA ALA A 52 0.77 12.72 8.92
C ALA A 52 -0.08 11.61 8.27
N TYR A 53 -0.16 11.58 6.93
CA TYR A 53 -1.12 10.73 6.21
C TYR A 53 -0.47 9.97 5.08
N HIS A 54 -0.79 8.68 4.98
CA HIS A 54 -0.31 7.87 3.88
C HIS A 54 -1.32 7.88 2.73
N ASN A 55 -0.84 8.25 1.54
CA ASN A 55 -1.49 7.91 0.27
C ASN A 55 -1.41 6.40 0.06
N VAL A 56 -2.42 5.81 -0.58
CA VAL A 56 -2.46 4.37 -0.86
C VAL A 56 -2.07 4.12 -2.31
N TYR A 57 -1.10 3.26 -2.52
CA TYR A 57 -0.59 2.83 -3.81
C TYR A 57 -0.81 1.33 -3.99
N VAL A 58 -1.04 0.91 -5.24
CA VAL A 58 -0.84 -0.47 -5.67
C VAL A 58 0.59 -0.59 -6.17
N TYR A 59 1.36 -1.48 -5.57
CA TYR A 59 2.69 -1.85 -6.07
C TYR A 59 2.62 -3.24 -6.69
N ASP A 60 3.01 -3.35 -7.96
CA ASP A 60 3.20 -4.64 -8.61
C ASP A 60 4.62 -5.12 -8.36
N LEU A 61 4.72 -6.19 -7.58
CA LEU A 61 6.00 -6.79 -7.25
C LEU A 61 6.73 -7.19 -8.53
N MET A 62 6.08 -7.81 -9.52
CA MET A 62 6.72 -8.43 -10.69
C MET A 62 7.50 -7.46 -11.54
N ILE A 63 6.87 -6.34 -11.90
CA ILE A 63 7.41 -5.36 -12.83
C ILE A 63 7.96 -4.11 -12.15
N ASP A 64 8.05 -4.13 -10.81
CA ASP A 64 8.56 -3.02 -10.00
C ASP A 64 7.83 -1.68 -10.28
N SER A 65 6.49 -1.74 -10.44
CA SER A 65 5.67 -0.57 -10.81
C SER A 65 4.75 -0.12 -9.68
N MET A 66 4.56 1.19 -9.52
CA MET A 66 3.70 1.78 -8.49
C MET A 66 2.61 2.67 -9.11
N LYS A 67 1.36 2.49 -8.66
CA LYS A 67 0.21 3.28 -9.11
C LYS A 67 -0.57 3.83 -7.92
N LEU A 68 -0.87 5.12 -7.94
CA LEU A 68 -1.74 5.74 -6.93
C LEU A 68 -3.16 5.16 -7.01
N LEU A 69 -3.64 4.60 -5.90
CA LEU A 69 -5.01 4.09 -5.75
C LEU A 69 -5.90 5.14 -5.08
N LEU A 70 -5.40 5.76 -4.01
CA LEU A 70 -6.15 6.73 -3.22
C LEU A 70 -5.22 7.80 -2.66
N LYS A 71 -5.53 9.05 -2.98
CA LYS A 71 -4.93 10.21 -2.33
C LYS A 71 -5.65 10.48 -1.00
N ASN A 72 -4.89 10.71 0.06
CA ASN A 72 -5.39 10.83 1.41
C ASN A 72 -4.88 12.10 2.09
N ASN A 73 -5.80 12.88 2.63
CA ASN A 73 -5.51 14.13 3.34
C ASN A 73 -6.13 14.17 4.74
N ARG A 74 -6.61 13.04 5.27
CA ARG A 74 -7.37 13.01 6.52
C ARG A 74 -7.14 11.79 7.40
N PHE A 75 -7.13 10.59 6.83
CA PHE A 75 -7.26 9.39 7.65
C PHE A 75 -5.90 8.79 8.00
N PRO A 76 -5.58 8.54 9.28
CA PRO A 76 -4.31 7.90 9.65
C PRO A 76 -4.28 6.41 9.27
N MET A 77 -5.44 5.76 9.11
CA MET A 77 -5.53 4.32 8.90
C MET A 77 -6.66 3.95 7.92
N PHE A 78 -6.40 2.91 7.13
CA PHE A 78 -7.38 2.27 6.24
C PHE A 78 -7.43 0.77 6.51
N VAL A 79 -8.59 0.17 6.24
CA VAL A 79 -8.81 -1.27 6.26
C VAL A 79 -9.10 -1.74 4.84
N ALA A 80 -8.25 -2.63 4.33
CA ALA A 80 -8.47 -3.34 3.08
C ALA A 80 -9.11 -4.71 3.34
N ASP A 81 -9.88 -5.21 2.38
CA ASP A 81 -10.31 -6.60 2.40
C ASP A 81 -9.28 -7.54 1.76
N ASN A 82 -9.61 -8.83 1.73
CA ASN A 82 -8.76 -9.87 1.15
C ASN A 82 -8.57 -9.72 -0.37
N ASP A 83 -9.35 -8.89 -1.05
CA ASP A 83 -9.22 -8.60 -2.48
C ASP A 83 -8.53 -7.25 -2.72
N LEU A 84 -7.89 -6.68 -1.69
CA LEU A 84 -7.17 -5.41 -1.73
C LEU A 84 -8.06 -4.19 -2.03
N ASN A 85 -9.36 -4.29 -1.77
CA ASN A 85 -10.25 -3.13 -1.82
C ASN A 85 -10.23 -2.40 -0.49
N ILE A 86 -10.01 -1.09 -0.50
CA ILE A 86 -10.22 -0.27 0.69
C ILE A 86 -11.71 -0.28 1.05
N ARG A 87 -12.03 -0.70 2.28
CA ARG A 87 -13.40 -0.81 2.77
C ARG A 87 -13.73 0.25 3.80
N LEU A 88 -12.79 0.50 4.71
CA LEU A 88 -12.97 1.45 5.81
C LEU A 88 -11.76 2.38 5.91
N ALA A 89 -12.00 3.58 6.42
CA ALA A 89 -11.00 4.44 7.02
C ALA A 89 -11.31 4.61 8.50
N SER A 90 -10.30 4.87 9.34
CA SER A 90 -10.54 5.10 10.76
C SER A 90 -9.75 6.29 11.31
N GLU A 91 -10.32 6.96 12.29
CA GLU A 91 -9.78 8.16 12.93
C GLU A 91 -10.11 8.14 14.43
N GLN A 92 -9.09 8.34 15.27
CA GLN A 92 -9.27 8.46 16.71
C GLN A 92 -9.93 9.81 17.03
N GLN A 93 -10.86 9.80 17.98
CA GLN A 93 -11.61 10.97 18.42
C GLN A 93 -10.99 11.59 19.69
N PRO A 94 -11.35 12.84 20.05
CA PRO A 94 -10.83 13.49 21.26
C PRO A 94 -11.11 12.72 22.56
N ASP A 95 -12.18 11.93 22.61
CA ASP A 95 -12.53 11.07 23.74
C ASP A 95 -11.78 9.72 23.74
N GLY A 96 -10.88 9.50 22.78
CA GLY A 96 -10.10 8.28 22.61
C GLY A 96 -10.82 7.17 21.85
N SER A 97 -12.10 7.34 21.49
CA SER A 97 -12.83 6.37 20.67
C SER A 97 -12.28 6.30 19.24
N LEU A 98 -12.55 5.19 18.55
CA LEU A 98 -12.15 4.98 17.16
C LEU A 98 -13.38 5.00 16.25
N MET A 99 -13.51 6.03 15.41
CA MET A 99 -14.58 6.10 14.41
C MET A 99 -14.16 5.43 13.12
N TYR A 100 -15.09 4.70 12.50
CA TYR A 100 -14.92 4.08 11.19
C TYR A 100 -15.81 4.73 10.14
N TYR A 101 -15.23 4.99 8.98
CA TYR A 101 -15.88 5.59 7.82
C TYR A 101 -15.88 4.59 6.68
N ARG A 102 -17.03 4.38 6.06
CA ARG A 102 -17.12 3.52 4.87
C ARG A 102 -16.46 4.22 3.69
N TYR A 103 -15.58 3.50 2.98
CA TYR A 103 -15.06 3.98 1.71
C TYR A 103 -16.18 3.96 0.67
N GLY A 104 -16.62 5.15 0.27
CA GLY A 104 -17.63 5.34 -0.76
C GLY A 104 -16.97 5.51 -2.11
N LEU A 105 -17.13 4.53 -3.01
CA LEU A 105 -16.97 4.82 -4.43
C LEU A 105 -18.08 5.80 -4.80
N ARG A 106 -17.76 7.07 -5.03
CA ARG A 106 -18.67 7.95 -5.78
C ARG A 106 -18.91 7.28 -7.13
N LYS A 107 -20.10 6.73 -7.34
CA LYS A 107 -20.58 6.52 -8.71
C LYS A 107 -20.52 7.89 -9.37
N ARG A 108 -19.67 8.05 -10.38
CA ARG A 108 -19.81 9.15 -11.32
C ARG A 108 -21.20 8.98 -11.94
N ILE A 109 -22.06 9.96 -11.69
CA ILE A 109 -23.33 10.14 -12.37
C ILE A 109 -23.01 10.67 -13.76
#